data_AF-A0A6A4XK43-F1
#
_entry.id   AF-A0A6A4XK43-F1
#
_cell.length_a   1.000
_cell.length_b   1.000
_cell.length_c   1.000
_cell.angle_alpha   90.00
_cell.angle_beta   90.00
_cell.angle_gamma   90.00
#
_symmetry.space_group_name_H-M   'P 1'
#
loop_
_entity.id
_entity.type
_entity.pdbx_description
1 polymer ?
#
loop_
_entity_poly.entity_id
_entity_poly.type
_entity_poly.pdbx_seq_one_letter_code
_entity_poly.pdbx_strand_id
1 'polypeptide(L)'
;IAELQHVLGAHHHFTTARCPWANGTVESAMKTTLKTFRALLSEWLMQPEQWREIVSVVMLILNQSPSDTLGGRAPVFGMTGSPAMSPLDLIPIPGSIKFATLGELWEWRRDDLDAMRDGLDKMHEEIAVAGDAKRKKGRGRKSMKKGVEMAQFDVGDFVLYMNVWSMTPSKLKVRGEAQHKLSR
;
A
#
# COMPACT_ATOMS: atom_id res chain seq x y z
N ILE A 1 -10.74 -16.78 -13.27
CA ILE A 1 -10.52 -16.22 -11.90
C ILE A 1 -10.41 -17.35 -10.88
N ALA A 2 -11.44 -18.17 -10.68
CA ALA A 2 -11.39 -19.31 -9.76
C ALA A 2 -10.25 -20.30 -10.05
N GLU A 3 -9.96 -20.54 -11.33
CA GLU A 3 -8.86 -21.42 -11.77
C GLU A 3 -7.47 -20.84 -11.43
N LEU A 4 -7.26 -19.55 -11.66
CA LEU A 4 -6.03 -18.85 -11.25
C LEU A 4 -5.83 -18.87 -9.72
N GLN A 5 -6.92 -18.70 -8.95
CA GLN A 5 -6.90 -18.81 -7.50
C GLN A 5 -6.49 -20.21 -7.03
N HIS A 6 -7.03 -21.26 -7.65
CA HIS A 6 -6.67 -22.63 -7.31
C HIS A 6 -5.20 -22.94 -7.64
N VAL A 7 -4.70 -22.46 -8.78
CA VAL A 7 -3.31 -22.69 -9.20
C VAL A 7 -2.30 -21.91 -8.34
N LEU A 8 -2.62 -20.66 -7.98
CA LEU A 8 -1.70 -19.78 -7.24
C LEU A 8 -1.87 -19.83 -5.70
N GLY A 9 -2.90 -20.52 -5.20
CA GLY A 9 -3.26 -20.49 -3.78
C GLY A 9 -3.70 -19.12 -3.26
N ALA A 10 -4.08 -18.20 -4.15
CA ALA A 10 -4.37 -16.81 -3.79
C ALA A 10 -5.86 -16.59 -3.49
N HIS A 11 -6.19 -16.10 -2.28
CA HIS A 11 -7.56 -15.76 -1.93
C HIS A 11 -8.00 -14.45 -2.57
N HIS A 12 -9.13 -14.48 -3.28
CA HIS A 12 -9.72 -13.28 -3.88
C HIS A 12 -10.66 -12.59 -2.90
N HIS A 13 -10.31 -11.36 -2.51
CA HIS A 13 -11.14 -10.49 -1.69
C HIS A 13 -11.75 -9.38 -2.55
N PHE A 14 -13.09 -9.37 -2.65
CA PHE A 14 -13.82 -8.31 -3.33
C PHE A 14 -14.33 -7.28 -2.33
N THR A 15 -14.12 -6.00 -2.64
CA THR A 15 -14.73 -4.90 -1.91
C THR A 15 -16.10 -4.56 -2.48
N THR A 16 -16.95 -3.96 -1.66
CA THR A 16 -18.27 -3.49 -2.07
C THR A 16 -18.20 -2.59 -3.31
N ALA A 17 -19.19 -2.76 -4.19
CA ALA A 17 -19.24 -2.05 -5.46
C ALA A 17 -19.21 -0.53 -5.25
N ARG A 18 -18.39 0.17 -6.06
CA ARG A 18 -18.19 1.64 -6.01
C ARG A 18 -17.80 2.18 -4.63
N CYS A 19 -17.14 1.38 -3.81
CA CYS A 19 -16.54 1.80 -2.54
C CYS A 19 -15.01 1.82 -2.65
N PRO A 20 -14.40 2.74 -3.44
CA PRO A 20 -12.95 2.78 -3.62
C PRO A 20 -12.19 3.04 -2.30
N TRP A 21 -12.86 3.64 -1.31
CA TRP A 21 -12.29 3.83 0.02
C TRP A 21 -11.99 2.51 0.76
N ALA A 22 -12.64 1.40 0.41
CA ALA A 22 -12.32 0.08 0.95
C ALA A 22 -10.92 -0.40 0.52
N ASN A 23 -10.47 0.00 -0.68
CA ASN A 23 -9.11 -0.22 -1.19
C ASN A 23 -8.21 1.01 -0.98
N GLY A 24 -8.45 1.78 0.09
CA GLY A 24 -7.83 3.09 0.32
C GLY A 24 -6.30 3.11 0.29
N THR A 25 -5.64 2.00 0.67
CA THR A 25 -4.18 1.86 0.60
C THR A 25 -3.68 1.90 -0.84
N VAL A 26 -4.30 1.11 -1.73
CA VAL A 26 -3.93 1.06 -3.16
C VAL A 26 -4.25 2.40 -3.83
N GLU A 27 -5.40 2.99 -3.52
CA GLU A 27 -5.78 4.32 -4.02
C GLU A 27 -4.77 5.40 -3.59
N SER A 28 -4.29 5.34 -2.35
CA SER A 28 -3.26 6.27 -1.86
C SER A 28 -1.93 6.03 -2.57
N ALA A 29 -1.51 4.78 -2.76
CA ALA A 29 -0.30 4.43 -3.48
C ALA A 29 -0.37 4.94 -4.94
N MET A 30 -1.49 4.70 -5.63
CA MET A 30 -1.70 5.14 -7.01
C MET A 30 -1.66 6.67 -7.14
N LYS A 31 -2.19 7.42 -6.17
CA LYS A 31 -2.07 8.89 -6.14
C LYS A 31 -0.61 9.33 -6.03
N THR A 32 0.18 8.69 -5.19
CA THR A 32 1.63 8.97 -5.09
C THR A 32 2.32 8.64 -6.41
N THR A 33 2.06 7.46 -6.98
CA THR A 33 2.61 7.04 -8.27
C THR A 33 2.34 8.08 -9.37
N LEU A 34 1.09 8.51 -9.53
CA LEU A 34 0.73 9.53 -10.52
C LEU A 34 1.40 10.88 -10.26
N LYS A 35 1.57 11.28 -8.99
CA LYS A 35 2.30 12.50 -8.64
C LYS A 35 3.77 12.38 -9.03
N THR A 36 4.41 11.25 -8.74
CA THR A 36 5.82 10.99 -9.08
C THR A 36 6.04 10.99 -10.60
N PHE A 37 5.16 10.33 -11.36
CA PHE A 37 5.21 10.39 -12.83
C PHE A 37 5.09 11.83 -13.34
N ARG A 38 4.10 12.60 -12.87
CA ARG A 38 3.91 14.00 -13.30
C ARG A 38 5.11 14.88 -12.95
N ALA A 39 5.69 14.70 -11.77
CA ALA A 39 6.87 15.44 -11.35
C ALA A 39 8.06 15.15 -12.26
N LEU A 40 8.39 13.87 -12.48
CA LEU A 40 9.53 13.48 -13.31
C LEU A 40 9.36 13.88 -14.78
N LEU A 41 8.17 13.66 -15.35
CA LEU A 41 7.89 14.08 -16.73
C LEU A 41 8.04 15.60 -16.89
N SER A 42 7.57 16.36 -15.91
CA SER A 42 7.71 17.82 -15.92
C SER A 42 9.16 18.27 -15.75
N GLU A 43 9.92 17.60 -14.89
CA GLU A 43 11.32 17.94 -14.61
C GLU A 43 12.23 17.61 -15.80
N TRP A 44 11.97 16.49 -16.48
CA TRP A 44 12.75 16.03 -17.63
C TRP A 44 12.20 16.54 -18.97
N LEU A 45 11.18 17.41 -18.95
CA LEU A 45 10.54 17.98 -20.13
C LEU A 45 10.07 16.92 -21.15
N MET A 46 9.60 15.79 -20.63
CA MET A 46 9.12 14.66 -21.42
C MET A 46 7.63 14.79 -21.74
N GLN A 47 7.21 14.27 -22.90
CA GLN A 47 5.79 14.23 -23.24
C GLN A 47 5.05 13.18 -22.38
N PRO A 48 3.78 13.41 -22.00
CA PRO A 48 3.01 12.45 -21.21
C PRO A 48 2.95 11.04 -21.79
N GLU A 49 2.99 10.90 -23.11
CA GLU A 49 2.95 9.63 -23.84
C GLU A 49 4.21 8.77 -23.60
N GLN A 50 5.33 9.40 -23.22
CA GLN A 50 6.61 8.74 -22.96
C GLN A 50 6.73 8.16 -21.56
N TRP A 51 5.67 8.19 -20.74
CA TRP A 51 5.70 7.71 -19.35
C TRP A 51 6.26 6.30 -19.16
N ARG A 52 6.13 5.44 -20.20
CA ARG A 52 6.63 4.05 -20.19
C ARG A 52 8.15 3.98 -20.03
N GLU A 53 8.88 4.99 -20.53
CA GLU A 53 10.33 5.06 -20.50
C GLU A 53 10.88 5.23 -19.07
N ILE A 54 10.08 5.80 -18.15
CA ILE A 54 10.51 6.15 -16.78
C ILE A 54 9.90 5.26 -15.70
N VAL A 55 9.20 4.18 -16.06
CA VAL A 55 8.52 3.30 -15.11
C VAL A 55 9.48 2.71 -14.07
N SER A 56 10.65 2.23 -14.52
CA SER A 56 11.67 1.66 -13.64
C SER A 56 12.22 2.69 -12.65
N VAL A 57 12.43 3.92 -13.10
CA VAL A 57 12.89 5.03 -12.25
C VAL A 57 11.82 5.38 -11.22
N VAL A 58 10.55 5.47 -11.63
CA VAL A 58 9.44 5.74 -10.71
C VAL A 58 9.30 4.62 -9.68
N MET A 59 9.40 3.35 -10.09
CA MET A 59 9.39 2.22 -9.16
C MET A 59 10.55 2.29 -8.17
N LEU A 60 11.76 2.62 -8.64
CA LEU A 60 12.92 2.80 -7.78
C LEU A 60 12.67 3.90 -6.75
N ILE A 61 12.24 5.09 -7.20
CA ILE A 61 11.95 6.22 -6.31
C ILE A 61 10.90 5.84 -5.27
N LEU A 62 9.78 5.22 -5.68
CA LEU A 62 8.72 4.85 -4.75
C LEU A 62 9.18 3.83 -3.70
N ASN A 63 10.03 2.87 -4.08
CA ASN A 63 10.54 1.85 -3.17
C ASN A 63 11.65 2.35 -2.24
N GLN A 64 12.40 3.38 -2.66
CA GLN A 64 13.50 3.97 -1.90
C GLN A 64 13.07 5.20 -1.08
N SER A 65 11.94 5.83 -1.41
CA SER A 65 11.48 7.04 -0.71
C SER A 65 10.84 6.70 0.63
N PRO A 66 11.16 7.45 1.70
CA PRO A 66 10.45 7.42 2.97
C PRO A 66 8.94 7.56 2.81
N SER A 67 8.18 6.73 3.52
CA SER A 67 6.73 6.84 3.59
C SER A 67 6.26 7.03 5.03
N ASP A 68 5.48 8.07 5.25
CA ASP A 68 4.80 8.31 6.53
C ASP A 68 3.89 7.15 6.96
N THR A 69 3.37 6.33 6.03
CA THR A 69 2.56 5.16 6.40
C THR A 69 3.41 4.02 6.98
N LEU A 70 4.73 4.08 6.78
CA LEU A 70 5.73 3.15 7.28
C LEU A 70 6.61 3.80 8.37
N GLY A 71 6.09 4.79 9.09
CA GLY A 71 6.84 5.50 10.13
C GLY A 71 8.03 6.31 9.60
N GLY A 72 7.96 6.78 8.35
CA GLY A 72 9.07 7.50 7.71
C GLY A 72 10.17 6.58 7.16
N ARG A 73 9.95 5.26 7.14
CA ARG A 73 10.85 4.31 6.47
C ARG A 73 10.48 4.11 5.01
N ALA A 74 11.46 3.72 4.20
CA ALA A 74 11.23 3.37 2.81
C ALA A 74 10.62 1.97 2.68
N PRO A 75 9.82 1.69 1.63
CA PRO A 75 9.29 0.35 1.38
C PRO A 75 10.37 -0.74 1.27
N VAL A 76 11.53 -0.45 0.69
CA VAL A 76 12.65 -1.42 0.60
C VAL A 76 13.09 -1.88 1.98
N PHE A 77 13.14 -0.97 2.96
CA PHE A 77 13.51 -1.30 4.33
C PHE A 77 12.48 -2.23 4.97
N GLY A 78 11.18 -1.94 4.80
CA GLY A 78 10.13 -2.84 5.30
C GLY A 78 10.14 -4.23 4.64
N MET A 79 10.56 -4.32 3.38
CA MET A 79 10.55 -5.58 2.62
C MET A 79 11.81 -6.43 2.87
N THR A 80 13.00 -5.82 2.91
CA THR A 80 14.28 -6.55 2.95
C THR A 80 15.09 -6.31 4.22
N GLY A 81 14.67 -5.35 5.06
CA GLY A 81 15.46 -4.86 6.19
C GLY A 81 16.68 -4.01 5.80
N SER A 82 16.93 -3.83 4.50
CA SER A 82 18.06 -3.03 4.01
C SER A 82 17.75 -1.54 4.05
N PRO A 83 18.73 -0.68 4.37
CA PRO A 83 18.53 0.77 4.32
C PRO A 83 18.15 1.22 2.91
N ALA A 84 17.45 2.36 2.85
CA ALA A 84 17.20 3.01 1.57
C ALA A 84 18.52 3.45 0.93
N MET A 85 18.61 3.29 -0.39
CA MET A 85 19.77 3.68 -1.18
C MET A 85 20.03 5.18 -1.06
N SER A 86 21.28 5.53 -0.77
CA SER A 86 21.79 6.88 -0.84
C SER A 86 22.75 7.01 -2.03
N PRO A 87 22.74 8.14 -2.76
CA PRO A 87 23.80 8.47 -3.72
C PRO A 87 25.19 8.53 -3.09
N LEU A 88 25.26 8.60 -1.75
CA LEU A 88 26.49 8.61 -0.96
C LEU A 88 26.86 7.22 -0.44
N ASP A 89 26.08 6.17 -0.73
CA ASP A 89 26.42 4.82 -0.31
C ASP A 89 27.70 4.38 -1.00
N LEU A 90 28.69 3.99 -0.18
CA LEU A 90 29.97 3.48 -0.65
C LEU A 90 29.75 2.15 -1.36
N ILE A 91 30.26 2.03 -2.58
CA ILE A 91 30.36 0.73 -3.25
C ILE A 91 31.33 -0.12 -2.41
N PRO A 92 30.88 -1.26 -1.83
CA PRO A 92 31.79 -2.11 -1.07
C PRO A 92 32.84 -2.67 -2.03
N ILE A 93 34.11 -2.29 -1.80
CA ILE A 93 35.24 -2.88 -2.51
C ILE A 93 35.42 -4.29 -1.94
N PRO A 94 35.41 -5.35 -2.78
CA PRO A 94 35.58 -6.70 -2.29
C PRO A 94 36.88 -6.83 -1.50
N GLY A 95 36.77 -7.23 -0.22
CA GLY A 95 37.92 -7.62 0.58
C GLY A 95 38.48 -8.97 0.15
N SER A 96 39.50 -9.47 0.85
CA SER A 96 40.06 -10.80 0.59
C SER A 96 38.97 -11.88 0.72
N ILE A 97 38.75 -12.65 -0.36
CA ILE A 97 37.80 -13.77 -0.36
C ILE A 97 38.30 -14.84 0.62
N LYS A 98 37.51 -15.13 1.66
CA LYS A 98 37.76 -16.25 2.57
C LYS A 98 37.08 -17.49 2.02
N PHE A 99 37.80 -18.60 1.93
CA PHE A 99 37.23 -19.91 1.63
C PHE A 99 36.70 -20.53 2.92
N ALA A 100 35.46 -21.02 2.88
CA ALA A 100 34.84 -21.75 3.99
C ALA A 100 34.06 -22.93 3.41
N THR A 101 34.03 -24.04 4.13
CA THR A 101 33.16 -25.17 3.82
C THR A 101 31.71 -24.82 4.15
N LEU A 102 30.76 -25.53 3.54
CA LEU A 102 29.34 -25.27 3.77
C LEU A 102 28.95 -25.45 5.25
N GLY A 103 29.55 -26.42 5.96
CA GLY A 103 29.32 -26.66 7.39
C GLY A 103 29.79 -25.51 8.26
N GLU A 104 31.01 -25.01 8.04
CA GLU A 104 31.55 -23.83 8.76
C GLU A 104 30.69 -22.58 8.52
N LEU A 105 30.21 -22.40 7.29
CA LEU A 105 29.33 -21.29 6.94
C LEU A 105 27.98 -21.35 7.67
N TRP A 106 27.42 -22.55 7.85
CA TRP A 106 26.16 -22.77 8.57
C TRP A 106 26.30 -22.58 10.08
N GLU A 107 27.41 -23.02 10.66
CA GLU A 107 27.70 -22.79 12.08
C GLU A 107 27.88 -21.30 12.38
N TRP A 108 28.57 -20.56 11.53
CA TRP A 108 28.77 -19.11 11.72
C TRP A 108 27.48 -18.32 11.54
N ARG A 109 26.65 -18.69 10.57
CA ARG A 109 25.53 -17.85 10.15
C ARG A 109 24.22 -18.16 10.85
N ARG A 110 24.12 -19.24 11.65
CA ARG A 110 22.87 -19.60 12.32
C ARG A 110 22.43 -18.51 13.29
N ASP A 111 23.32 -18.12 14.18
CA ASP A 111 23.03 -17.09 15.19
C ASP A 111 22.78 -15.73 14.52
N ASP A 112 23.51 -15.41 13.45
CA ASP A 112 23.29 -14.20 12.65
C ASP A 112 21.91 -14.19 11.96
N LEU A 113 21.46 -15.33 11.43
CA LEU A 113 20.15 -15.46 10.80
C LEU A 113 19.01 -15.38 11.82
N ASP A 114 19.18 -15.99 12.99
CA ASP A 114 18.22 -15.86 14.09
C ASP A 114 18.13 -14.40 14.58
N ALA A 115 19.27 -13.73 14.74
CA ALA A 115 19.30 -12.30 15.05
C ALA A 115 18.67 -11.43 13.95
N MET A 116 18.86 -11.79 12.67
CA MET A 116 18.25 -11.10 11.54
C MET A 116 16.73 -11.28 11.55
N ARG A 117 16.23 -12.49 11.84
CA ARG A 117 14.80 -12.77 11.98
C ARG A 117 14.19 -11.91 13.07
N ASP A 118 14.76 -11.95 14.27
CA ASP A 118 14.25 -11.20 15.42
C ASP A 118 14.29 -9.68 15.16
N GLY A 119 15.32 -9.21 14.44
CA GLY A 119 15.42 -7.82 13.98
C GLY A 119 14.33 -7.42 12.97
N LEU A 120 14.01 -8.30 12.02
CA LEU A 120 12.94 -8.08 11.05
C LEU A 120 11.55 -8.09 11.72
N ASP A 121 11.30 -9.01 12.64
CA ASP A 121 10.04 -9.10 13.38
C ASP A 121 9.80 -7.81 14.18
N LYS A 122 10.82 -7.35 14.92
CA LYS A 122 10.77 -6.09 15.65
C LYS A 122 10.53 -4.90 14.72
N MET A 123 11.21 -4.87 13.57
CA MET A 123 11.03 -3.81 12.58
C MET A 123 9.60 -3.78 12.03
N HIS A 124 9.01 -4.94 11.73
CA HIS A 124 7.63 -5.03 11.26
C HIS A 124 6.63 -4.60 12.33
N GLU A 125 6.89 -4.93 13.60
CA GLU A 125 6.12 -4.44 14.74
C GLU A 125 6.15 -2.91 14.81
N GLU A 126 7.34 -2.29 14.77
CA GLU A 126 7.51 -0.84 14.80
C GLU A 126 6.77 -0.14 13.65
N ILE A 127 6.89 -0.68 12.43
CA ILE A 127 6.18 -0.17 11.24
C ILE A 127 4.66 -0.28 11.41
N ALA A 128 4.17 -1.40 11.94
CA ALA A 128 2.75 -1.63 12.18
C ALA A 128 2.19 -0.62 13.19
N VAL A 129 2.88 -0.44 14.33
CA VAL A 129 2.50 0.52 15.38
C VAL A 129 2.46 1.95 14.83
N ALA A 130 3.47 2.37 14.08
CA ALA A 130 3.51 3.70 13.48
C ALA A 130 2.36 3.90 12.47
N GLY A 131 2.10 2.90 11.63
CA GLY A 131 0.98 2.89 10.69
C GLY A 131 -0.38 3.02 11.38
N ASP A 132 -0.60 2.27 12.46
CA ASP A 132 -1.84 2.31 13.22
C ASP A 132 -2.05 3.62 13.97
N ALA A 133 -0.99 4.17 14.58
CA ALA A 133 -1.03 5.48 15.19
C ALA A 133 -1.47 6.55 14.18
N LYS A 134 -0.92 6.50 12.95
CA LYS A 134 -1.31 7.42 11.87
C LYS A 134 -2.76 7.22 11.44
N ARG A 135 -3.21 5.97 11.24
CA ARG A 135 -4.61 5.66 10.90
C ARG A 135 -5.57 6.15 11.98
N LYS A 136 -5.25 5.93 13.25
CA LYS A 136 -6.03 6.41 14.40
C LYS A 136 -6.13 7.93 14.42
N LYS A 137 -5.01 8.64 14.23
CA LYS A 137 -4.99 10.11 14.11
C LYS A 137 -5.83 10.60 12.93
N GLY A 138 -5.76 9.93 11.78
CA GLY A 138 -6.57 10.24 10.60
C GLY A 138 -8.07 10.08 10.86
N ARG A 139 -8.47 8.98 11.52
CA ARG A 139 -9.87 8.74 11.94
C ARG A 139 -10.36 9.81 12.92
N GLY A 140 -9.57 10.14 13.95
CA GLY A 140 -9.91 11.19 14.91
C GLY A 140 -10.07 12.57 14.25
N ARG A 141 -9.19 12.91 13.30
CA ARG A 141 -9.33 14.16 12.51
C ARG A 141 -10.61 14.18 11.67
N LYS A 142 -11.03 13.03 11.14
CA LYS A 142 -12.22 12.92 10.30
C LYS A 142 -13.51 12.97 11.14
N SER A 143 -13.52 12.36 12.33
CA SER A 143 -14.70 12.37 13.23
C SER A 143 -15.02 13.75 13.78
N MET A 144 -14.01 14.62 13.95
CA MET A 144 -14.22 16.01 14.37
C MET A 144 -14.81 16.92 13.28
N LYS A 145 -14.95 16.44 12.03
CA LYS A 145 -15.51 17.26 10.95
C LYS A 145 -17.04 17.31 11.05
N LYS A 146 -17.60 18.52 10.92
CA LYS A 146 -19.05 18.76 10.87
C LYS A 146 -19.70 17.96 9.74
N GLY A 147 -20.78 17.24 10.03
CA GLY A 147 -21.54 16.43 9.06
C GLY A 147 -20.96 15.04 8.76
N VAL A 148 -20.02 14.55 9.58
CA VAL A 148 -19.41 13.21 9.43
C VAL A 148 -19.88 12.25 10.54
N GLU A 149 -21.05 12.51 11.12
CA GLU A 149 -21.67 11.57 12.04
C GLU A 149 -22.12 10.33 11.26
N MET A 150 -21.57 9.18 11.62
CA MET A 150 -21.88 7.92 10.95
C MET A 150 -23.24 7.42 11.45
N ALA A 151 -24.19 7.26 10.53
CA ALA A 151 -25.41 6.53 10.81
C ALA A 151 -25.06 5.11 11.27
N GLN A 152 -25.60 4.71 12.42
CA GLN A 152 -25.60 3.31 12.86
C GLN A 152 -26.76 2.62 12.15
N PHE A 153 -26.52 1.44 11.60
CA PHE A 153 -27.54 0.64 10.92
C PHE A 153 -27.67 -0.70 11.63
N ASP A 154 -28.90 -1.12 11.88
CA ASP A 154 -29.24 -2.43 12.42
C ASP A 154 -29.94 -3.31 11.39
N VAL A 155 -29.87 -4.62 11.62
CA VAL A 155 -30.59 -5.60 10.78
C VAL A 155 -32.09 -5.33 10.89
N GLY A 156 -32.73 -5.10 9.75
CA GLY A 156 -34.14 -4.74 9.67
C GLY A 156 -34.43 -3.28 9.35
N ASP A 157 -33.42 -2.41 9.40
CA ASP A 157 -33.55 -1.01 8.96
C ASP A 157 -33.78 -0.93 7.45
N PHE A 158 -34.55 0.07 7.03
CA PHE A 158 -34.76 0.38 5.62
C PHE A 158 -33.71 1.39 5.15
N VAL A 159 -32.94 1.00 4.14
CA VAL A 159 -31.89 1.82 3.54
C VAL A 159 -32.16 2.05 2.04
N LEU A 160 -31.67 3.17 1.52
CA LEU A 160 -31.64 3.44 0.09
C LEU A 160 -30.25 3.05 -0.44
N TYR A 161 -30.21 2.25 -1.51
CA TYR A 161 -28.97 1.97 -2.22
C TYR A 161 -28.94 2.71 -3.56
N MET A 162 -27.73 3.02 -4.03
CA MET A 162 -27.52 3.56 -5.37
C MET A 162 -27.39 2.41 -6.37
N ASN A 163 -28.19 2.41 -7.42
CA ASN A 163 -28.03 1.45 -8.50
C ASN A 163 -26.79 1.77 -9.34
N VAL A 164 -25.97 0.74 -9.51
CA VAL A 164 -24.70 0.78 -10.21
C VAL A 164 -24.87 0.99 -11.73
N TRP A 165 -26.02 0.62 -12.29
CA TRP A 165 -26.33 0.62 -13.73
C TRP A 165 -27.02 1.89 -14.24
N SER A 166 -27.52 2.76 -13.36
CA SER A 166 -28.31 3.96 -13.74
C SER A 166 -27.46 5.22 -13.96
N MET A 167 -26.14 5.09 -14.11
CA MET A 167 -25.20 6.23 -14.12
C MET A 167 -24.93 6.86 -15.50
N THR A 168 -25.82 6.70 -16.48
CA THR A 168 -25.90 7.71 -17.56
C THR A 168 -26.66 8.89 -16.98
N PRO A 169 -26.05 10.07 -16.81
CA PRO A 169 -26.69 11.18 -16.11
C PRO A 169 -27.82 11.75 -16.95
N SER A 170 -29.05 11.25 -16.76
CA SER A 170 -30.24 11.98 -17.14
C SER A 170 -30.45 13.09 -16.11
N LYS A 171 -30.17 14.33 -16.52
CA LYS A 171 -30.48 15.55 -15.77
C LYS A 171 -31.94 15.42 -15.28
N LEU A 172 -32.16 15.42 -13.95
CA LEU A 172 -33.47 15.30 -13.24
C LEU A 172 -33.86 13.94 -12.60
N LYS A 173 -33.06 12.88 -12.61
CA LYS A 173 -33.38 11.67 -11.80
C LYS A 173 -32.91 11.78 -10.35
N VAL A 174 -33.79 11.43 -9.40
CA VAL A 174 -33.46 11.22 -7.99
C VAL A 174 -32.48 10.04 -7.88
N ARG A 175 -31.41 10.20 -7.09
CA ARG A 175 -30.27 9.26 -7.03
C ARG A 175 -30.44 8.07 -6.06
N GLY A 176 -31.62 7.84 -5.51
CA GLY A 176 -31.91 6.68 -4.65
C GLY A 176 -32.93 5.76 -5.32
N GLU A 177 -32.65 4.46 -5.35
CA GLU A 177 -33.67 3.46 -5.68
C GLU A 177 -34.49 3.06 -4.45
N ALA A 178 -35.51 2.23 -4.66
CA ALA A 178 -36.49 1.79 -3.67
C ALA A 178 -35.88 1.34 -2.33
N GLN A 179 -36.65 1.49 -1.26
CA GLN A 179 -36.27 1.09 0.09
C GLN A 179 -35.92 -0.41 0.12
N HIS A 180 -34.70 -0.73 0.56
CA HIS A 180 -34.23 -2.09 0.76
C HIS A 180 -34.09 -2.35 2.26
N LYS A 181 -34.60 -3.49 2.72
CA LYS A 181 -34.48 -3.89 4.12
C LYS A 181 -33.13 -4.57 4.32
N LEU A 182 -32.32 -4.08 5.27
CA LEU A 182 -31.05 -4.70 5.61
C LEU A 182 -31.27 -6.13 6.12
N SER A 183 -30.80 -7.10 5.34
CA SER A 183 -30.73 -8.52 5.71
C SER A 183 -29.30 -8.91 6.10
N ARG A 184 -29.17 -10.06 6.77
CA ARG A 184 -27.86 -10.69 7.02
C ARG A 184 -27.20 -11.18 5.74
#